data_AF-A0A258JLX6-F1
#
_entry.id   AF-A0A258JLX6-F1
#
_cell.length_a   1.000
_cell.length_b   1.000
_cell.length_c   1.000
_cell.angle_alpha   90.00
_cell.angle_beta   90.00
_cell.angle_gamma   90.00
#
_symmetry.space_group_name_H-M   'P 1'
#
loop_
_entity.id
_entity.type
_entity.pdbx_description
1 polymer ?
#
loop_
_entity_poly.entity_id
_entity_poly.type
_entity_poly.pdbx_seq_one_letter_code
_entity_poly.pdbx_strand_id
1 'polypeptide(L)'
;MRGSEEVKNWMNMFRWIVKLIRDEYGIPEEQLTRHAAIEKDLGLDAEQIEQVMEIVAEAFEIHFPDDSLDELVKLEEFCLLASWLAGFYKQPPFLADDFAGRAMAMNPRAAQG
;
A
#
# COMPACT_ATOMS: atom_id res chain seq x y z
N MET A 1 8.40 -8.20 -12.09
CA MET A 1 7.48 -9.09 -11.34
C MET A 1 6.23 -9.32 -12.19
N ARG A 2 5.72 -10.56 -12.33
CA ARG A 2 4.58 -10.86 -13.21
C ARG A 2 3.26 -10.51 -12.50
N GLY A 3 2.55 -9.48 -12.95
CA GLY A 3 1.14 -9.26 -12.56
C GLY A 3 0.74 -7.85 -12.09
N SER A 4 1.67 -6.89 -11.94
CA SER A 4 1.28 -5.50 -11.62
C SER A 4 0.49 -4.85 -12.78
N GLU A 5 0.71 -5.31 -14.02
CA GLU A 5 0.01 -4.86 -15.23
C GLU A 5 -1.52 -5.15 -15.20
N GLU A 6 -1.97 -6.10 -14.39
CA GLU A 6 -3.39 -6.42 -14.23
C GLU A 6 -4.10 -5.53 -13.19
N VAL A 7 -3.32 -4.75 -12.43
CA VAL A 7 -3.85 -3.85 -11.41
C VAL A 7 -4.37 -2.57 -12.07
N LYS A 8 -5.69 -2.39 -12.00
CA LYS A 8 -6.39 -1.25 -12.62
C LYS A 8 -7.25 -0.47 -11.64
N ASN A 9 -7.35 -0.96 -10.40
CA ASN A 9 -8.18 -0.40 -9.34
C ASN A 9 -7.67 -0.90 -7.98
N TRP A 10 -8.19 -0.30 -6.91
CA TRP A 10 -7.81 -0.63 -5.53
C TRP A 10 -8.05 -2.10 -5.15
N MET A 11 -9.08 -2.77 -5.69
CA MET A 11 -9.35 -4.17 -5.39
C MET A 11 -8.29 -5.10 -5.97
N ASN A 12 -7.80 -4.79 -7.18
CA ASN A 12 -6.69 -5.54 -7.77
C ASN A 12 -5.38 -5.28 -7.02
N MET A 13 -5.14 -4.03 -6.60
CA MET A 13 -3.98 -3.67 -5.78
C MET A 13 -3.99 -4.43 -4.45
N PHE A 14 -5.14 -4.44 -3.76
CA PHE A 14 -5.33 -5.19 -2.52
C PHE A 14 -5.01 -6.67 -2.72
N ARG A 15 -5.57 -7.31 -3.76
CA ARG A 15 -5.27 -8.73 -4.06
C ARG A 15 -3.80 -8.97 -4.38
N TRP A 16 -3.15 -8.03 -5.03
CA TRP A 16 -1.73 -8.12 -5.38
C TRP A 16 -0.86 -8.07 -4.12
N ILE A 17 -1.11 -7.09 -3.25
CA ILE A 17 -0.41 -6.93 -1.97
C ILE A 17 -0.66 -8.14 -1.04
N VAL A 18 -1.89 -8.64 -0.96
CA VAL A 18 -2.21 -9.85 -0.19
C VAL A 18 -1.39 -11.04 -0.67
N LYS A 19 -1.26 -11.23 -2.00
CA LYS A 19 -0.43 -12.29 -2.55
C LYS A 19 1.06 -12.09 -2.25
N LEU A 20 1.54 -10.84 -2.34
CA LEU A 20 2.91 -10.50 -2.00
C LEU A 20 3.23 -10.85 -0.54
N ILE A 21 2.42 -10.37 0.40
CA ILE A 21 2.62 -10.63 1.83
C ILE A 21 2.53 -12.13 2.13
N ARG A 22 1.60 -12.84 1.50
CA ARG A 22 1.49 -14.30 1.63
C ARG A 22 2.74 -15.02 1.13
N ASP A 23 3.28 -14.63 -0.02
CA ASP A 23 4.43 -15.31 -0.64
C ASP A 23 5.72 -15.04 0.14
N GLU A 24 5.93 -13.79 0.57
CA GLU A 24 7.13 -13.36 1.30
C GLU A 24 7.12 -13.80 2.77
N TYR A 25 5.97 -13.71 3.45
CA TYR A 25 5.85 -13.94 4.90
C TYR A 25 5.08 -15.20 5.29
N GLY A 26 4.49 -15.91 4.33
CA GLY A 26 3.72 -17.13 4.60
C GLY A 26 2.40 -16.90 5.33
N ILE A 27 1.92 -15.65 5.40
CA ILE A 27 0.67 -15.31 6.09
C ILE A 27 -0.52 -15.82 5.26
N PRO A 28 -1.45 -16.60 5.85
CA PRO A 28 -2.58 -17.15 5.11
C PRO A 28 -3.58 -16.04 4.74
N GLU A 29 -4.16 -16.16 3.54
CA GLU A 29 -5.07 -15.16 2.96
C GLU A 29 -6.32 -14.90 3.82
N GLU A 30 -6.70 -15.86 4.68
CA GLU A 30 -7.80 -15.71 5.63
C GLU A 30 -7.52 -14.67 6.73
N GLN A 31 -6.26 -14.44 7.08
CA GLN A 31 -5.84 -13.43 8.05
C GLN A 31 -5.65 -12.05 7.39
N LEU A 32 -5.31 -12.02 6.10
CA LEU A 32 -5.07 -10.82 5.30
C LEU A 32 -6.38 -10.14 4.90
N THR A 33 -7.13 -9.68 5.90
CA THR A 33 -8.39 -8.96 5.73
C THR A 33 -8.16 -7.46 5.68
N ARG A 34 -9.12 -6.72 5.10
CA ARG A 34 -9.07 -5.25 5.01
C ARG A 34 -8.89 -4.57 6.38
N HIS A 35 -9.50 -5.13 7.41
CA HIS A 35 -9.47 -4.56 8.75
C HIS A 35 -8.33 -5.11 9.62
N ALA A 36 -7.50 -6.01 9.08
CA ALA A 36 -6.37 -6.57 9.81
C ALA A 36 -5.36 -5.47 10.12
N ALA A 37 -5.01 -5.34 11.38
CA ALA A 37 -3.93 -4.49 11.85
C ALA A 37 -2.59 -5.13 11.48
N ILE A 38 -1.70 -4.34 10.89
CA ILE A 38 -0.39 -4.78 10.41
C ILE A 38 0.43 -5.42 11.54
N GLU A 39 0.62 -4.70 12.64
CA GLU A 39 1.44 -5.22 13.74
C GLU A 39 0.69 -6.23 14.62
N LYS A 40 -0.61 -5.99 14.88
CA LYS A 40 -1.36 -6.78 15.88
C LYS A 40 -1.97 -8.06 15.33
N ASP A 41 -2.49 -8.03 14.11
CA ASP A 41 -3.15 -9.19 13.50
C ASP A 41 -2.19 -9.94 12.56
N LEU A 42 -1.42 -9.21 11.74
CA LEU A 42 -0.49 -9.82 10.78
C LEU A 42 0.88 -10.14 11.41
N GLY A 43 1.23 -9.50 12.52
CA GLY A 43 2.52 -9.66 13.17
C GLY A 43 3.69 -9.15 12.33
N LEU A 44 3.41 -8.17 11.45
CA LEU A 44 4.43 -7.56 10.59
C LEU A 44 5.05 -6.36 11.29
N ASP A 45 6.37 -6.37 11.44
CA ASP A 45 7.14 -5.24 11.96
C ASP A 45 7.35 -4.16 10.88
N ALA A 46 7.75 -2.96 11.30
CA ALA A 46 8.00 -1.82 10.41
C ALA A 46 8.97 -2.17 9.26
N GLU A 47 10.09 -2.83 9.55
CA GLU A 47 11.10 -3.22 8.55
C GLU A 47 10.51 -4.17 7.47
N GLN A 48 9.58 -5.04 7.86
CA GLN A 48 8.91 -5.94 6.92
C GLN A 48 7.94 -5.18 6.02
N ILE A 49 7.22 -4.20 6.58
CA ILE A 49 6.33 -3.34 5.78
C ILE A 49 7.13 -2.45 4.84
N GLU A 50 8.28 -1.92 5.27
CA GLU A 50 9.18 -1.18 4.40
C GLU A 50 9.61 -2.01 3.19
N GLN A 51 10.00 -3.28 3.39
CA GLN A 51 10.31 -4.18 2.28
C GLN A 51 9.12 -4.38 1.32
N VAL A 52 7.91 -4.56 1.86
CA VAL A 52 6.70 -4.67 1.03
C VAL A 52 6.45 -3.37 0.25
N MET A 53 6.65 -2.22 0.90
CA MET A 53 6.52 -0.91 0.27
C MET A 53 7.54 -0.71 -0.84
N GLU A 54 8.80 -1.12 -0.65
CA GLU A 54 9.84 -1.06 -1.68
C GLU A 54 9.47 -1.92 -2.91
N ILE A 55 8.97 -3.13 -2.68
CA ILE A 55 8.53 -4.03 -3.76
C ILE A 55 7.34 -3.42 -4.52
N VAL A 56 6.36 -2.84 -3.81
CA VAL A 56 5.23 -2.14 -4.41
C VAL A 56 5.69 -0.88 -5.16
N ALA A 57 6.60 -0.11 -4.58
CA ALA A 57 7.17 1.09 -5.17
C ALA A 57 7.84 0.78 -6.51
N GLU A 58 8.68 -0.26 -6.56
CA GLU A 58 9.32 -0.72 -7.78
C GLU A 58 8.30 -1.27 -8.80
N ALA A 59 7.33 -2.06 -8.34
CA ALA A 59 6.36 -2.70 -9.23
C ALA A 59 5.39 -1.72 -9.92
N PHE A 60 5.11 -0.58 -9.28
CA PHE A 60 4.16 0.43 -9.75
C PHE A 60 4.81 1.77 -10.14
N GLU A 61 6.13 1.88 -10.01
CA GLU A 61 6.88 3.13 -10.21
C GLU A 61 6.32 4.29 -9.36
N ILE A 62 6.12 4.03 -8.07
CA ILE A 62 5.62 5.02 -7.09
C ILE A 62 6.65 5.24 -5.97
N HIS A 63 6.52 6.37 -5.27
CA HIS A 63 7.39 6.75 -4.16
C HIS A 63 6.57 7.00 -2.89
N PHE A 64 6.84 6.27 -1.82
CA PHE A 64 6.22 6.54 -0.53
C PHE A 64 7.03 7.62 0.22
N PRO A 65 6.37 8.62 0.86
CA PRO A 65 7.05 9.51 1.79
C PRO A 65 7.66 8.75 2.98
N ASP A 66 8.74 9.26 3.57
CA ASP A 66 9.43 8.59 4.69
C ASP A 66 8.51 8.35 5.91
N ASP A 67 7.60 9.29 6.19
CA ASP A 67 6.63 9.19 7.30
C ASP A 67 5.42 8.29 6.98
N SER A 68 5.45 7.51 5.89
CA SER A 68 4.28 6.73 5.47
C SER A 68 3.90 5.69 6.50
N LEU A 69 4.88 5.05 7.16
CA LEU A 69 4.61 3.99 8.14
C LEU A 69 3.76 4.49 9.31
N ASP A 70 3.96 5.74 9.74
CA ASP A 70 3.18 6.35 10.84
C ASP A 70 1.69 6.45 10.51
N GLU A 71 1.33 6.51 9.23
CA GLU A 71 -0.06 6.58 8.75
C GLU A 71 -0.68 5.17 8.55
N LEU A 72 0.12 4.09 8.60
CA LEU A 72 -0.31 2.73 8.27
C LEU A 72 -0.58 1.90 9.53
N VAL A 73 -1.85 1.79 9.91
CA VAL A 73 -2.29 0.92 11.01
C VAL A 73 -2.84 -0.40 10.47
N LYS A 74 -3.56 -0.35 9.35
CA LYS A 74 -4.29 -1.47 8.76
C LYS A 74 -3.81 -1.80 7.36
N LEU A 75 -4.01 -3.06 6.97
CA LEU A 75 -3.71 -3.53 5.62
C LEU A 75 -4.48 -2.74 4.54
N GLU A 76 -5.75 -2.40 4.78
CA GLU A 76 -6.51 -1.57 3.84
C GLU A 76 -5.90 -0.18 3.66
N GLU A 77 -5.40 0.46 4.72
CA GLU A 77 -4.79 1.80 4.65
C GLU A 77 -3.55 1.77 3.75
N PHE A 78 -2.71 0.74 3.89
CA PHE A 78 -1.56 0.53 3.01
C PHE A 78 -1.98 0.34 1.56
N CYS A 79 -2.99 -0.52 1.31
CA CYS A 79 -3.46 -0.78 -0.03
C CYS A 79 -4.10 0.46 -0.67
N LEU A 80 -4.83 1.27 0.10
CA LEU A 80 -5.44 2.51 -0.34
C LEU A 80 -4.38 3.56 -0.68
N LEU A 81 -3.36 3.71 0.18
CA LEU A 81 -2.23 4.60 -0.07
C LEU A 81 -1.54 4.21 -1.38
N ALA A 82 -1.09 2.96 -1.52
CA ALA A 82 -0.44 2.47 -2.74
C ALA A 82 -1.32 2.65 -3.99
N SER A 83 -2.62 2.38 -3.89
CA SER A 83 -3.57 2.54 -4.99
C SER A 83 -3.71 4.01 -5.40
N TRP A 84 -3.78 4.92 -4.43
CA TRP A 84 -3.87 6.35 -4.70
C TRP A 84 -2.58 6.88 -5.34
N LEU A 85 -1.41 6.52 -4.80
CA LEU A 85 -0.11 6.91 -5.38
C LEU A 85 0.06 6.41 -6.82
N ALA A 86 -0.43 5.21 -7.12
CA ALA A 86 -0.42 4.65 -8.46
C ALA A 86 -1.48 5.27 -9.40
N GLY A 87 -2.41 6.10 -8.89
CA GLY A 87 -3.50 6.70 -9.66
C GLY A 87 -4.70 5.76 -9.92
N PHE A 88 -4.82 4.68 -9.14
CA PHE A 88 -5.90 3.69 -9.24
C PHE A 88 -7.04 3.94 -8.23
N TYR A 89 -6.92 4.97 -7.40
CA TYR A 89 -7.90 5.35 -6.40
C TYR A 89 -7.81 6.85 -6.07
N LYS A 90 -8.84 7.39 -5.42
CA LYS A 90 -8.89 8.76 -4.91
C LYS A 90 -8.09 8.91 -3.61
N GLN A 91 -7.76 10.14 -3.23
CA GLN A 91 -7.08 10.42 -1.96
C GLN A 91 -7.82 9.79 -0.76
N PRO A 92 -7.15 8.96 0.04
CA PRO A 92 -7.75 8.38 1.24
C PRO A 92 -8.03 9.46 2.30
N PRO A 93 -9.19 9.41 3.00
CA PRO A 93 -9.60 10.45 3.94
C PRO A 93 -8.89 10.38 5.31
N PHE A 94 -8.13 9.31 5.58
CA PHE A 94 -7.40 9.15 6.84
C PHE A 94 -6.04 9.87 6.84
N LEU A 95 -5.52 10.21 5.66
CA LEU A 95 -4.23 10.87 5.51
C LEU A 95 -4.33 12.34 5.89
N ALA A 96 -3.32 12.83 6.63
CA ALA A 96 -3.18 14.26 6.90
C ALA A 96 -2.96 15.07 5.60
N ASP A 97 -3.51 16.29 5.55
CA ASP A 97 -3.39 17.18 4.38
C ASP A 97 -1.92 17.46 4.00
N ASP A 98 -1.07 17.70 4.99
CA ASP A 98 0.38 17.91 4.78
C ASP A 98 1.06 16.68 4.20
N PHE A 99 0.70 15.48 4.67
CA PHE A 99 1.24 14.22 4.14
C PHE A 99 0.79 14.02 2.70
N ALA A 100 -0.50 14.22 2.43
CA ALA A 100 -1.07 14.06 1.10
C ALA A 100 -0.41 15.01 0.08
N GLY A 101 -0.14 16.26 0.47
CA GLY A 101 0.58 17.22 -0.35
C GLY A 101 1.98 16.76 -0.75
N ARG A 102 2.76 16.20 0.20
CA ARG A 102 4.09 15.64 -0.08
C ARG A 102 4.01 14.42 -1.00
N ALA A 103 3.08 13.52 -0.71
CA ALA A 103 2.91 12.29 -1.48
C ALA A 103 2.52 12.58 -2.94
N MET A 104 1.64 13.55 -3.19
CA MET A 104 1.31 14.00 -4.54
C MET A 104 2.48 14.68 -5.26
N ALA A 105 3.30 15.45 -4.54
CA ALA A 105 4.48 16.08 -5.12
C ALA A 105 5.50 15.04 -5.62
N MET A 106 5.61 13.91 -4.92
CA MET A 106 6.46 12.78 -5.31
C MET A 106 5.81 11.89 -6.39
N ASN A 107 4.47 11.84 -6.44
CA ASN A 107 3.71 10.96 -7.34
C ASN A 107 2.70 11.77 -8.16
N PRO A 108 3.06 12.22 -9.36
CA PRO A 108 2.14 12.98 -10.23
C PRO A 108 0.86 12.20 -10.60
N ARG A 109 0.89 10.86 -10.51
CA ARG A 109 -0.28 9.99 -10.75
C ARG A 109 -1.35 10.14 -9.66
N ALA A 110 -0.99 10.43 -8.41
CA ALA A 110 -1.93 10.65 -7.32
C ALA A 110 -2.83 11.88 -7.50
N ALA A 111 -2.35 12.89 -8.23
CA ALA A 111 -3.12 14.11 -8.50
C ALA A 111 -4.24 13.91 -9.54
N GLN A 112 -4.32 12.74 -10.18
CA GLN A 112 -5.28 12.44 -11.24
C GLN A 112 -6.51 11.62 -10.78
N GLY A 113 -6.51 11.15 -9.52
CA GLY A 113 -7.52 10.24 -8.95
C GLY A 113 -8.67 10.91 -8.21
#